data_AF-A0A8C5RWW3-F1
#
_entry.id   AF-A0A8C5RWW3-F1
#
_cell.length_a   1.000
_cell.length_b   1.000
_cell.length_c   1.000
_cell.angle_alpha   90.00
_cell.angle_beta   90.00
_cell.angle_gamma   90.00
#
_symmetry.space_group_name_H-M   'P 1'
#
loop_
_entity.id
_entity.type
_entity.pdbx_description
1 polymer ?
#
loop_
_entity_poly.entity_id
_entity_poly.type
_entity_poly.pdbx_seq_one_letter_code
_entity_poly.pdbx_strand_id
1 'polypeptide(L)'
;MGSVNHELAPGIDCPETATFLDVHHHYDADGPVRYPRAICVFELPTGVPLRRHFDSDFRGGSTFYAGLEGHALVLRTTSTVYNYDYIWDYLLYPNGVLEAKVHATGYVHTSFYTPEGAHYGTRLHAHLLGNVHTHLVHYKVDLDVAGTTNSFETLDVAFENISLPWQPSHRMVQPRLKREPRLRERQSTFPVGKSLPRYFLISNPGRKNRWDQPRSYRLQLNSHAGLVLPRHWKEENGVPWSRYHLAVTQRHENEGVSSSLYVQNDPWQPSVNFENFLRNDESI
;
A
#
# COMPACT_ATOMS: atom_id res chain seq x y z
N MET A 1 14.84 5.06 8.45
CA MET A 1 13.96 5.79 7.52
C MET A 1 13.55 7.13 8.12
N GLY A 2 12.85 7.15 9.26
CA GLY A 2 12.33 8.40 9.84
C GLY A 2 13.34 9.44 10.33
N SER A 3 14.64 9.12 10.44
CA SER A 3 15.70 10.05 10.89
C SER A 3 16.41 10.82 9.77
N VAL A 4 16.06 10.57 8.51
CA VAL A 4 16.67 11.22 7.31
C VAL A 4 15.62 11.97 6.49
N ASN A 5 14.61 12.52 7.15
CA ASN A 5 13.58 13.38 6.57
C ASN A 5 14.04 14.84 6.58
N HIS A 6 14.95 15.17 5.65
CA HIS A 6 15.52 16.50 5.50
C HIS A 6 14.48 17.55 5.07
N GLU A 7 14.91 18.81 5.05
CA GLU A 7 14.05 19.97 4.80
C GLU A 7 13.31 19.89 3.45
N LEU A 8 11.99 20.01 3.48
CA LEU A 8 11.15 20.09 2.30
C LEU A 8 11.18 21.52 1.72
N ALA A 9 11.50 21.64 0.45
CA ALA A 9 11.55 22.91 -0.27
C ALA A 9 10.13 23.39 -0.65
N PRO A 10 9.65 24.55 -0.14
CA PRO A 10 8.36 25.10 -0.52
C PRO A 10 8.29 25.44 -2.01
N GLY A 11 7.16 25.11 -2.65
CA GLY A 11 6.94 25.28 -4.09
C GLY A 11 7.46 24.12 -4.95
N ILE A 12 8.28 23.21 -4.40
CA ILE A 12 8.85 22.06 -5.12
C ILE A 12 8.35 20.76 -4.48
N ASP A 13 8.78 20.47 -3.25
CA ASP A 13 8.41 19.24 -2.55
C ASP A 13 6.97 19.28 -2.05
N CYS A 14 6.50 20.46 -1.68
CA CYS A 14 5.12 20.74 -1.29
C CYS A 14 4.69 22.10 -1.85
N PRO A 15 3.39 22.36 -2.04
CA PRO A 15 2.91 23.68 -2.46
C PRO A 15 3.40 24.80 -1.52
N GLU A 16 3.57 26.01 -2.05
CA GLU A 16 3.95 27.18 -1.23
C GLU A 16 2.95 27.46 -0.10
N THR A 17 1.69 27.05 -0.29
CA THR A 17 0.59 27.19 0.67
C THR A 17 0.56 26.09 1.74
N ALA A 18 1.49 25.12 1.69
CA ALA A 18 1.53 24.04 2.67
C ALA A 18 1.89 24.55 4.07
N THR A 19 1.34 23.88 5.08
CA THR A 19 1.82 24.03 6.45
C THR A 19 3.03 23.12 6.64
N PHE A 20 4.18 23.69 6.96
CA PHE A 20 5.40 22.94 7.22
C PHE A 20 5.61 22.74 8.71
N LEU A 21 6.03 21.53 9.08
CA LEU A 21 6.23 21.12 10.46
C LEU A 21 7.66 20.64 10.63
N ASP A 22 8.29 21.09 11.72
CA ASP A 22 9.61 20.64 12.11
C ASP A 22 9.52 19.37 12.96
N VAL A 23 10.57 18.55 12.90
CA VAL A 23 10.69 17.34 13.73
C VAL A 23 12.02 17.40 14.49
N HIS A 24 12.07 16.77 15.67
CA HIS A 24 13.31 16.59 16.41
C HIS A 24 13.66 15.11 16.48
N HIS A 25 14.90 14.78 16.13
CA HIS A 25 15.44 13.43 16.19
C HIS A 25 16.59 13.34 17.16
N HIS A 26 16.74 12.18 17.80
CA HIS A 26 17.93 11.82 18.55
C HIS A 26 18.41 10.47 18.01
N TYR A 27 19.20 10.53 16.94
CA TYR A 27 19.72 9.37 16.23
C TYR A 27 21.16 9.66 15.84
N ASP A 28 22.10 8.89 16.40
CA ASP A 28 23.55 9.08 16.17
C ASP A 28 24.03 10.52 16.40
N ALA A 29 23.57 11.14 17.50
CA ALA A 29 23.86 12.52 17.86
C ALA A 29 24.00 12.68 19.38
N ASP A 30 24.74 13.68 19.84
CA ASP A 30 24.96 13.96 21.27
C ASP A 30 23.70 14.50 22.00
N GLY A 31 22.69 14.91 21.24
CA GLY A 31 21.42 15.42 21.76
C GLY A 31 20.36 15.58 20.66
N PRO A 32 19.16 16.10 20.99
CA PRO A 32 18.10 16.30 20.01
C PRO A 32 18.50 17.28 18.91
N VAL A 33 18.36 16.87 17.66
CA VAL A 33 18.62 17.66 16.46
C VAL A 33 17.31 18.06 15.81
N ARG A 34 17.14 19.35 15.53
CA ARG A 34 15.97 19.90 14.82
C ARG A 34 16.12 19.71 13.31
N TYR A 35 15.10 19.17 12.69
CA TYR A 35 14.95 19.02 11.24
C TYR A 35 13.84 19.97 10.79
N PRO A 36 14.19 21.13 10.20
CA PRO A 36 13.21 22.10 9.75
C PRO A 36 12.39 21.53 8.58
N ARG A 37 11.08 21.86 8.52
CA ARG A 37 10.17 21.49 7.41
C ARG A 37 10.23 20.01 7.02
N ALA A 38 10.41 19.13 8.00
CA ALA A 38 10.55 17.70 7.75
C ALA A 38 9.24 17.02 7.33
N ILE A 39 8.11 17.66 7.65
CA ILE A 39 6.76 17.23 7.26
C ILE A 39 6.03 18.43 6.65
N CYS A 40 5.18 18.19 5.66
CA CYS A 40 4.22 19.19 5.18
C CYS A 40 2.81 18.63 5.12
N VAL A 41 1.83 19.51 5.34
CA VAL A 41 0.39 19.22 5.28
C VAL A 41 -0.28 20.23 4.36
N PHE A 42 -1.03 19.75 3.36
CA PHE A 42 -1.67 20.62 2.38
C PHE A 42 -2.90 19.98 1.74
N GLU A 43 -3.80 20.80 1.23
CA GLU A 43 -4.90 20.35 0.36
C GLU A 43 -4.44 20.36 -1.10
N LEU A 44 -4.71 19.26 -1.80
CA LEU A 44 -4.34 19.04 -3.20
C LEU A 44 -5.60 18.95 -4.06
N PRO A 45 -5.85 19.90 -4.98
CA PRO A 45 -6.82 19.71 -6.05
C PRO A 45 -6.35 18.55 -6.94
N THR A 46 -7.16 17.50 -7.10
CA THR A 46 -6.75 16.27 -7.79
C THR A 46 -6.83 16.38 -9.32
N GLY A 47 -7.38 17.48 -9.84
CA GLY A 47 -7.59 17.71 -11.27
C GLY A 47 -8.73 16.90 -11.88
N VAL A 48 -9.46 16.11 -11.08
CA VAL A 48 -10.63 15.32 -11.50
C VAL A 48 -11.75 15.47 -10.47
N PRO A 49 -13.02 15.71 -10.84
CA PRO A 49 -14.09 15.82 -9.86
C PRO A 49 -14.28 14.52 -9.10
N LEU A 50 -14.50 14.60 -7.78
CA LEU A 50 -14.82 13.45 -6.93
C LEU A 50 -16.07 12.72 -7.42
N ARG A 51 -17.07 13.49 -7.88
CA ARG A 51 -18.26 12.99 -8.56
C ARG A 51 -18.79 14.04 -9.53
N ARG A 52 -19.36 13.59 -10.64
CA ARG A 52 -20.12 14.47 -11.53
C ARG A 52 -21.25 13.71 -12.23
N HIS A 53 -22.36 14.37 -12.48
CA HIS A 53 -23.43 13.90 -13.33
C HIS A 53 -24.01 15.02 -14.20
N PHE A 54 -24.41 14.69 -15.41
CA PHE A 54 -25.09 15.56 -16.37
C PHE A 54 -26.27 14.74 -16.84
N ASP A 55 -27.47 15.16 -16.44
CA ASP A 55 -28.72 14.48 -16.74
C ASP A 55 -29.29 15.09 -18.02
N SER A 56 -29.08 14.41 -19.15
CA SER A 56 -29.61 14.87 -20.43
C SER A 56 -31.10 14.53 -20.52
N ASP A 57 -31.87 15.45 -21.07
CA ASP A 57 -33.27 15.19 -21.43
C ASP A 57 -33.43 14.39 -22.74
N PHE A 58 -32.32 14.06 -23.41
CA PHE A 58 -32.23 13.40 -24.71
C PHE A 58 -32.96 14.14 -25.86
N ARG A 59 -33.26 15.42 -25.67
CA ARG A 59 -33.89 16.34 -26.63
C ARG A 59 -33.02 17.55 -26.95
N GLY A 60 -31.76 17.51 -26.54
CA GLY A 60 -30.79 18.58 -26.73
C GLY A 60 -30.62 19.52 -25.53
N GLY A 61 -31.27 19.24 -24.40
CA GLY A 61 -31.14 19.96 -23.14
C GLY A 61 -30.66 19.09 -21.96
N SER A 62 -30.87 19.60 -20.75
CA SER A 62 -30.53 18.94 -19.50
C SER A 62 -31.53 19.26 -18.40
N THR A 63 -31.87 18.27 -17.58
CA THR A 63 -32.62 18.49 -16.34
C THR A 63 -31.73 19.16 -15.29
N PHE A 64 -30.50 18.65 -15.11
CA PHE A 64 -29.52 19.22 -14.19
C PHE A 64 -28.08 18.81 -14.52
N TYR A 65 -27.15 19.57 -13.96
CA TYR A 65 -25.76 19.18 -13.77
C TYR A 65 -25.43 19.23 -12.28
N ALA A 66 -24.67 18.26 -11.79
CA ALA A 66 -24.15 18.24 -10.43
C ALA A 66 -22.71 17.76 -10.42
N GLY A 67 -21.82 18.53 -9.81
CA GLY A 67 -20.41 18.20 -9.66
C GLY A 67 -19.92 18.44 -8.24
N LEU A 68 -18.84 17.78 -7.87
CA LEU A 68 -18.03 18.10 -6.70
C LEU A 68 -16.58 18.00 -7.14
N GLU A 69 -15.84 19.10 -6.99
CA GLU A 69 -14.41 19.13 -7.30
C GLU A 69 -13.65 18.12 -6.43
N GLY A 70 -12.59 17.54 -6.99
CA GLY A 70 -11.77 16.56 -6.30
C GLY A 70 -10.67 17.25 -5.52
N HIS A 71 -10.65 17.01 -4.21
CA HIS A 71 -9.58 17.41 -3.32
C HIS A 71 -9.13 16.22 -2.49
N ALA A 72 -7.89 16.27 -2.01
CA ALA A 72 -7.37 15.37 -0.98
C ALA A 72 -6.51 16.17 0.00
N LEU A 73 -6.59 15.86 1.29
CA LEU A 73 -5.62 16.33 2.27
C LEU A 73 -4.39 15.42 2.22
N VAL A 74 -3.21 15.99 2.04
CA VAL A 74 -1.94 15.26 1.94
C VAL A 74 -1.11 15.54 3.18
N LEU A 75 -0.64 14.47 3.84
CA LEU A 75 0.46 14.50 4.80
C LEU A 75 1.68 13.88 4.12
N ARG A 76 2.76 14.64 4.01
CA ARG A 76 3.98 14.24 3.30
C ARG A 76 5.22 14.38 4.18
N THR A 77 6.12 13.40 4.07
CA THR A 77 7.50 13.44 4.57
C THR A 77 8.43 12.81 3.55
N THR A 78 9.72 13.04 3.65
CA THR A 78 10.73 12.38 2.81
C THR A 78 11.63 11.44 3.61
N SER A 79 12.42 10.63 2.93
CA SER A 79 13.57 9.95 3.51
C SER A 79 14.68 9.86 2.48
N THR A 80 15.73 10.65 2.67
CA THR A 80 16.91 10.64 1.82
C THR A 80 17.93 9.66 2.39
N VAL A 81 17.82 8.39 1.99
CA VAL A 81 18.79 7.37 2.41
C VAL A 81 19.93 7.37 1.42
N TYR A 82 21.00 8.07 1.78
CA TYR A 82 22.22 8.20 0.98
C TYR A 82 21.93 8.76 -0.42
N ASN A 83 21.74 7.90 -1.43
CA ASN A 83 21.53 8.29 -2.82
C ASN A 83 20.06 8.40 -3.23
N TYR A 84 19.15 7.72 -2.52
CA TYR A 84 17.72 7.70 -2.87
C TYR A 84 16.93 8.71 -2.06
N ASP A 85 15.93 9.31 -2.70
CA ASP A 85 14.92 10.14 -2.06
C ASP A 85 13.56 9.45 -2.16
N TYR A 86 13.01 9.02 -1.03
CA TYR A 86 11.64 8.52 -0.96
C TYR A 86 10.70 9.61 -0.49
N ILE A 87 9.59 9.81 -1.20
CA ILE A 87 8.49 10.69 -0.78
C ILE A 87 7.37 9.80 -0.28
N TRP A 88 6.97 9.99 0.98
CA TRP A 88 5.94 9.22 1.67
C TRP A 88 4.70 10.08 1.82
N ASP A 89 3.61 9.67 1.18
CA ASP A 89 2.34 10.39 1.22
C ASP A 89 1.25 9.58 1.88
N TYR A 90 0.47 10.24 2.73
CA TYR A 90 -0.84 9.79 3.17
C TYR A 90 -1.89 10.79 2.69
N LEU A 91 -2.78 10.33 1.80
CA LEU A 91 -3.85 11.14 1.23
C LEU A 91 -5.19 10.76 1.85
N LEU A 92 -5.93 11.76 2.32
CA LEU A 92 -7.27 11.61 2.88
C LEU A 92 -8.27 12.29 1.94
N TYR A 93 -9.17 11.51 1.37
CA TYR A 93 -10.18 11.98 0.43
C TYR A 93 -11.51 12.27 1.16
N PRO A 94 -12.30 13.27 0.71
CA PRO A 94 -13.58 13.63 1.32
C PRO A 94 -14.64 12.51 1.32
N ASN A 95 -14.49 11.48 0.50
CA ASN A 95 -15.37 10.30 0.48
C ASN A 95 -14.96 9.19 1.47
N GLY A 96 -13.96 9.44 2.32
CA GLY A 96 -13.42 8.48 3.29
C GLY A 96 -12.33 7.56 2.76
N VAL A 97 -11.92 7.67 1.49
CA VAL A 97 -10.75 6.91 1.02
C VAL A 97 -9.48 7.43 1.70
N LEU A 98 -8.64 6.51 2.17
CA LEU A 98 -7.29 6.78 2.65
C LEU A 98 -6.31 6.03 1.75
N GLU A 99 -5.29 6.74 1.29
CA GLU A 99 -4.31 6.20 0.34
C GLU A 99 -2.90 6.46 0.87
N ALA A 100 -2.08 5.40 0.93
CA ALA A 100 -0.66 5.50 1.24
C ALA A 100 0.15 5.31 -0.04
N LYS A 101 1.10 6.21 -0.31
CA LYS A 101 1.99 6.15 -1.47
C LYS A 101 3.43 6.32 -1.06
N VAL A 102 4.29 5.70 -1.86
CA VAL A 102 5.72 5.96 -1.86
C VAL A 102 6.13 6.30 -3.29
N HIS A 103 6.90 7.36 -3.45
CA HIS A 103 7.55 7.74 -4.70
C HIS A 103 9.06 7.63 -4.50
N ALA A 104 9.79 7.12 -5.50
CA ALA A 104 11.24 7.07 -5.48
C ALA A 104 11.79 8.06 -6.51
N THR A 105 12.73 8.90 -6.08
CA THR A 105 13.51 9.84 -6.90
C THR A 105 14.96 9.87 -6.39
N GLY A 106 15.75 10.84 -6.83
CA GLY A 106 17.17 10.97 -6.47
C GLY A 106 18.08 10.19 -7.42
N TYR A 107 19.23 9.75 -6.92
CA TYR A 107 20.25 9.04 -7.69
C TYR A 107 20.10 7.53 -7.57
N VAL A 108 20.37 6.80 -8.65
CA VAL A 108 20.44 5.33 -8.63
C VAL A 108 21.76 4.84 -8.03
N HIS A 109 21.75 3.67 -7.38
CA HIS A 109 22.97 3.01 -6.95
C HIS A 109 23.71 2.42 -8.16
N THR A 110 24.98 2.80 -8.35
CA THR A 110 25.77 2.46 -9.54
C THR A 110 27.04 1.70 -9.19
N SER A 111 27.55 0.96 -10.17
CA SER A 111 28.85 0.30 -10.14
C SER A 111 29.67 0.67 -11.38
N PHE A 112 30.96 0.34 -11.38
CA PHE A 112 31.82 0.59 -12.53
C PHE A 112 31.44 -0.32 -13.71
N TYR A 113 31.30 0.24 -14.91
CA TYR A 113 30.92 -0.53 -16.08
C TYR A 113 32.04 -1.45 -16.57
N THR A 114 31.71 -2.73 -16.71
CA THR A 114 32.45 -3.71 -17.53
C THR A 114 31.48 -4.38 -18.51
N PRO A 115 31.96 -4.98 -19.62
CA PRO A 115 31.11 -5.74 -20.53
C PRO A 115 30.27 -6.83 -19.83
N GLU A 116 30.83 -7.51 -18.84
CA GLU A 116 30.14 -8.57 -18.07
C GLU A 116 29.04 -7.99 -17.18
N GLY A 117 29.20 -6.76 -16.70
CA GLY A 117 28.20 -6.04 -15.92
C GLY A 117 26.87 -5.84 -16.64
N ALA A 118 26.85 -5.87 -17.97
CA ALA A 118 25.63 -5.72 -18.77
C ALA A 118 24.58 -6.81 -18.50
N HIS A 119 24.96 -7.94 -17.90
CA HIS A 119 24.00 -8.96 -17.44
C HIS A 119 23.21 -8.56 -16.20
N TYR A 120 23.68 -7.56 -15.42
CA TYR A 120 23.16 -7.18 -14.11
C TYR A 120 22.65 -5.74 -14.06
N GLY A 121 22.53 -5.07 -15.21
CA GLY A 121 22.17 -3.67 -15.24
C GLY A 121 22.20 -3.07 -16.64
N THR A 122 22.19 -1.74 -16.70
CA THR A 122 22.26 -0.98 -17.95
C THR A 122 23.41 0.02 -17.90
N ARG A 123 24.20 0.13 -18.97
CA ARG A 123 25.24 1.16 -19.08
C ARG A 123 24.59 2.53 -19.19
N LEU A 124 24.82 3.39 -18.20
CA LEU A 124 24.23 4.74 -18.13
C LEU A 124 25.21 5.82 -18.60
N HIS A 125 26.51 5.56 -18.51
CA HIS A 125 27.56 6.50 -18.94
C HIS A 125 28.85 5.75 -19.31
N ALA A 126 29.91 6.49 -19.68
CA ALA A 126 31.20 5.94 -20.12
C ALA A 126 31.74 4.81 -19.23
N HIS A 127 31.70 4.99 -17.91
CA HIS A 127 32.22 4.03 -16.92
C HIS A 127 31.18 3.62 -15.88
N LEU A 128 29.89 3.76 -16.19
CA LEU A 128 28.80 3.68 -15.20
C LEU A 128 27.76 2.63 -15.58
N LEU A 129 27.54 1.67 -14.67
CA LEU A 129 26.47 0.68 -14.74
C LEU A 129 25.39 1.03 -13.69
N GLY A 130 24.14 1.17 -14.14
CA GLY A 130 22.98 1.19 -13.26
C GLY A 130 22.55 -0.24 -12.95
N ASN A 131 22.73 -0.67 -11.70
CA ASN A 131 22.47 -2.04 -11.29
C ASN A 131 20.95 -2.32 -11.25
N VAL A 132 20.54 -3.51 -11.67
CA VAL A 132 19.16 -3.97 -11.48
C VAL A 132 18.87 -4.12 -9.98
N HIS A 133 17.72 -3.62 -9.54
CA HIS A 133 17.26 -3.74 -8.15
C HIS A 133 15.74 -3.67 -8.10
N THR A 134 15.15 -4.08 -6.98
CA THR A 134 13.70 -4.01 -6.74
C THR A 134 13.46 -3.20 -5.47
N HIS A 135 12.52 -2.25 -5.53
CA HIS A 135 12.04 -1.55 -4.35
C HIS A 135 10.88 -2.31 -3.73
N LEU A 136 11.04 -2.68 -2.46
CA LEU A 136 10.00 -3.33 -1.66
C LEU A 136 9.75 -2.50 -0.41
N VAL A 137 8.48 -2.25 -0.12
CA VAL A 137 8.04 -1.47 1.04
C VAL A 137 6.95 -2.25 1.76
N HIS A 138 7.02 -2.28 3.08
CA HIS A 138 6.04 -2.97 3.92
C HIS A 138 5.29 -1.97 4.80
N TYR A 139 3.97 -2.02 4.76
CA TYR A 139 3.08 -1.23 5.60
C TYR A 139 2.37 -2.13 6.60
N LYS A 140 2.35 -1.74 7.88
CA LYS A 140 1.39 -2.27 8.85
C LYS A 140 0.10 -1.46 8.74
N VAL A 141 -1.01 -2.14 8.51
CA VAL A 141 -2.34 -1.52 8.36
C VAL A 141 -3.28 -2.14 9.39
N ASP A 142 -3.30 -1.56 10.59
CA ASP A 142 -4.08 -2.03 11.74
C ASP A 142 -5.49 -1.38 11.71
N LEU A 143 -6.44 -2.04 11.03
CA LEU A 143 -7.78 -1.51 10.82
C LEU A 143 -8.76 -2.00 11.89
N ASP A 144 -9.28 -1.07 12.69
CA ASP A 144 -10.42 -1.30 13.60
C ASP A 144 -11.73 -0.83 12.97
N VAL A 145 -12.26 -1.61 12.02
CA VAL A 145 -13.48 -1.27 11.30
C VAL A 145 -14.67 -1.28 12.26
N ALA A 146 -15.18 -0.10 12.62
CA ALA A 146 -16.29 0.06 13.56
C ALA A 146 -16.09 -0.63 14.93
N GLY A 147 -14.84 -0.79 15.36
CA GLY A 147 -14.42 -1.50 16.58
C GLY A 147 -13.36 -2.56 16.29
N THR A 148 -12.81 -3.17 17.34
CA THR A 148 -11.65 -4.07 17.30
C THR A 148 -11.98 -5.52 16.88
N THR A 149 -13.24 -5.93 16.93
CA THR A 149 -13.66 -7.27 16.49
C THR A 149 -14.02 -7.25 15.01
N ASN A 150 -13.10 -7.70 14.17
CA ASN A 150 -13.26 -7.72 12.72
C ASN A 150 -13.12 -9.13 12.15
N SER A 151 -13.51 -9.30 10.89
CA SER A 151 -13.35 -10.52 10.11
C SER A 151 -12.90 -10.17 8.69
N PHE A 152 -12.17 -11.09 8.06
CA PHE A 152 -11.61 -10.90 6.73
C PHE A 152 -12.29 -11.78 5.67
N GLU A 153 -12.66 -11.19 4.54
CA GLU A 153 -13.17 -11.92 3.38
C GLU A 153 -12.56 -11.39 2.07
N THR A 154 -12.54 -12.27 1.07
CA THR A 154 -12.23 -11.88 -0.31
C THR A 154 -13.48 -11.92 -1.18
N LEU A 155 -13.68 -10.91 -2.02
CA LEU A 155 -14.72 -10.92 -3.06
C LEU A 155 -14.12 -10.96 -4.46
N ASP A 156 -14.76 -11.76 -5.31
CA ASP A 156 -14.50 -11.82 -6.75
C ASP A 156 -15.81 -11.97 -7.54
N VAL A 157 -15.70 -11.93 -8.87
CA VAL A 157 -16.78 -12.27 -9.78
C VAL A 157 -16.51 -13.66 -10.34
N ALA A 158 -17.45 -14.58 -10.11
CA ALA A 158 -17.52 -15.86 -10.79
C ALA A 158 -18.64 -15.82 -11.84
N PHE A 159 -18.66 -16.79 -12.75
CA PHE A 159 -19.76 -16.96 -13.69
C PHE A 159 -20.53 -18.22 -13.37
N GLU A 160 -21.84 -18.18 -13.56
CA GLU A 160 -22.72 -19.34 -13.50
C GLU A 160 -23.52 -19.46 -14.79
N ASN A 161 -23.84 -20.70 -15.16
CA ASN A 161 -24.62 -21.01 -16.35
C ASN A 161 -25.99 -21.54 -15.93
N ILE A 162 -27.01 -20.70 -16.03
CA ILE A 162 -28.38 -20.99 -15.57
C ILE A 162 -29.34 -21.09 -16.75
N SER A 163 -30.45 -21.84 -16.57
CA SER A 163 -31.61 -21.69 -17.45
C SER A 163 -32.32 -20.38 -17.13
N LEU A 164 -32.77 -19.66 -18.16
CA LEU A 164 -33.50 -18.41 -17.96
C LEU A 164 -34.84 -18.68 -17.27
N PRO A 165 -35.13 -18.05 -16.11
CA PRO A 165 -36.38 -18.27 -15.39
C PRO A 165 -37.63 -17.96 -16.22
N TRP A 166 -37.53 -17.01 -17.15
CA TRP A 166 -38.61 -16.62 -18.06
C TRP A 166 -38.61 -17.35 -19.40
N GLN A 167 -37.60 -18.18 -19.70
CA GLN A 167 -37.52 -18.97 -20.92
C GLN A 167 -36.64 -20.23 -20.70
N PRO A 168 -37.17 -21.29 -20.07
CA PRO A 168 -36.37 -22.41 -19.57
C PRO A 168 -35.55 -23.18 -20.61
N SER A 169 -35.93 -23.10 -21.89
CA SER A 169 -35.18 -23.70 -23.01
C SER A 169 -33.89 -22.96 -23.36
N HIS A 170 -33.70 -21.75 -22.84
CA HIS A 170 -32.53 -20.91 -23.10
C HIS A 170 -31.64 -20.83 -21.88
N ARG A 171 -30.33 -20.72 -22.12
CA ARG A 171 -29.31 -20.61 -21.08
C ARG A 171 -28.63 -19.25 -21.14
N MET A 172 -28.23 -18.75 -19.98
CA MET A 172 -27.46 -17.52 -19.83
C MET A 172 -26.29 -17.75 -18.90
N VAL A 173 -25.12 -17.28 -19.33
CA VAL A 173 -23.95 -17.15 -18.47
C VAL A 173 -24.00 -15.76 -17.85
N GLN A 174 -24.09 -15.69 -16.52
CA GLN A 174 -24.16 -14.41 -15.81
C GLN A 174 -23.10 -14.31 -14.71
N PRO A 175 -22.62 -13.10 -14.40
CA PRO A 175 -21.74 -12.88 -13.27
C PRO A 175 -22.49 -13.08 -11.95
N ARG A 176 -21.82 -13.68 -10.97
CA ARG A 176 -22.26 -13.76 -9.57
C ARG A 176 -21.13 -13.32 -8.65
N LEU A 177 -21.49 -12.77 -7.49
CA LEU A 177 -20.53 -12.47 -6.44
C LEU A 177 -20.03 -13.78 -5.80
N LYS A 178 -18.71 -13.97 -5.82
CA LYS A 178 -18.02 -15.05 -5.11
C LYS A 178 -17.44 -14.47 -3.82
N ARG A 179 -18.00 -14.86 -2.67
CA ARG A 179 -17.49 -14.48 -1.35
C ARG A 179 -16.72 -15.64 -0.74
N GLU A 180 -15.54 -15.36 -0.20
CA GLU A 180 -14.71 -16.36 0.47
C GLU A 180 -14.22 -15.80 1.81
N PRO A 181 -14.91 -16.12 2.92
CA PRO A 181 -14.44 -15.83 4.27
C PRO A 181 -13.10 -16.52 4.51
N ARG A 182 -12.20 -15.85 5.23
CA ARG A 182 -10.94 -16.44 5.68
C ARG A 182 -10.96 -16.47 7.19
N LEU A 183 -10.86 -17.66 7.77
CA LEU A 183 -11.06 -17.87 9.20
C LEU A 183 -9.75 -17.98 9.97
N ARG A 184 -8.62 -18.09 9.26
CA ARG A 184 -7.30 -18.26 9.83
C ARG A 184 -6.24 -17.46 9.07
N GLU A 185 -5.15 -17.14 9.75
CA GLU A 185 -4.05 -16.35 9.20
C GLU A 185 -3.45 -16.96 7.95
N ARG A 186 -3.16 -18.28 7.92
CA ARG A 186 -2.55 -18.91 6.73
C ARG A 186 -3.45 -18.87 5.50
N GLN A 187 -4.76 -18.88 5.69
CA GLN A 187 -5.74 -18.73 4.61
C GLN A 187 -5.82 -17.29 4.07
N SER A 188 -5.27 -16.34 4.81
CA SER A 188 -5.28 -14.89 4.57
C SER A 188 -3.91 -14.34 4.18
N THR A 189 -3.05 -15.24 3.70
CA THR A 189 -1.78 -14.89 3.06
C THR A 189 -1.92 -14.93 1.55
N PHE A 190 -1.42 -13.90 0.89
CA PHE A 190 -1.49 -13.74 -0.56
C PHE A 190 -0.08 -13.59 -1.12
N PRO A 191 0.57 -14.70 -1.51
CA PRO A 191 1.95 -14.68 -1.95
C PRO A 191 2.17 -13.87 -3.22
N VAL A 192 3.35 -13.26 -3.33
CA VAL A 192 3.80 -12.60 -4.56
C VAL A 192 3.89 -13.62 -5.71
N GLY A 193 3.47 -13.21 -6.91
CA GLY A 193 3.44 -14.06 -8.10
C GLY A 193 2.22 -14.99 -8.20
N LYS A 194 1.25 -14.87 -7.28
CA LYS A 194 -0.07 -15.51 -7.39
C LYS A 194 -1.13 -14.47 -7.78
N SER A 195 -2.17 -14.92 -8.47
CA SER A 195 -3.32 -14.06 -8.77
C SER A 195 -4.00 -13.62 -7.48
N LEU A 196 -4.32 -12.33 -7.40
CA LEU A 196 -5.01 -11.73 -6.27
C LEU A 196 -6.51 -11.66 -6.53
N PRO A 197 -7.37 -11.91 -5.51
CA PRO A 197 -8.77 -11.54 -5.57
C PRO A 197 -8.95 -10.04 -5.85
N ARG A 198 -10.05 -9.67 -6.51
CA ARG A 198 -10.33 -8.26 -6.83
C ARG A 198 -10.60 -7.38 -5.60
N TYR A 199 -11.11 -7.96 -4.52
CA TYR A 199 -11.48 -7.23 -3.30
C TYR A 199 -11.01 -7.96 -2.05
N PHE A 200 -10.32 -7.23 -1.19
CA PHE A 200 -9.98 -7.61 0.17
C PHE A 200 -10.82 -6.77 1.12
N LEU A 201 -11.67 -7.40 1.92
CA LEU A 201 -12.59 -6.71 2.82
C LEU A 201 -12.29 -7.07 4.27
N ILE A 202 -12.10 -6.04 5.08
CA ILE A 202 -12.09 -6.12 6.54
C ILE A 202 -13.44 -5.60 6.99
N SER A 203 -14.18 -6.40 7.75
CA SER A 203 -15.56 -6.11 8.11
C SER A 203 -15.83 -6.31 9.59
N ASN A 204 -16.86 -5.64 10.11
CA ASN A 204 -17.37 -5.88 11.45
C ASN A 204 -18.74 -6.57 11.39
N PRO A 205 -18.81 -7.88 11.67
CA PRO A 205 -20.08 -8.62 11.61
C PRO A 205 -21.14 -8.12 12.59
N GLY A 206 -20.70 -7.58 13.74
CA GLY A 206 -21.59 -7.04 14.79
C GLY A 206 -22.07 -5.62 14.52
N ARG A 207 -21.56 -4.94 13.49
CA ARG A 207 -21.91 -3.56 13.16
C ARG A 207 -22.34 -3.44 11.71
N LYS A 208 -23.64 -3.50 11.49
CA LYS A 208 -24.24 -3.40 10.16
C LYS A 208 -24.59 -1.97 9.79
N ASN A 209 -24.67 -1.69 8.49
CA ASN A 209 -25.20 -0.44 7.96
C ASN A 209 -26.75 -0.50 7.91
N ARG A 210 -27.39 0.59 7.45
CA ARG A 210 -28.86 0.71 7.35
C ARG A 210 -29.53 -0.31 6.41
N TRP A 211 -28.74 -1.07 5.64
CA TRP A 211 -29.18 -2.09 4.70
C TRP A 211 -28.82 -3.50 5.15
N ASP A 212 -28.56 -3.67 6.45
CA ASP A 212 -28.21 -4.95 7.09
C ASP A 212 -26.92 -5.60 6.53
N GLN A 213 -26.04 -4.82 5.88
CA GLN A 213 -24.73 -5.30 5.45
C GLN A 213 -23.66 -4.97 6.50
N PRO A 214 -22.72 -5.89 6.80
CA PRO A 214 -21.57 -5.59 7.65
C PRO A 214 -20.84 -4.34 7.15
N ARG A 215 -20.48 -3.44 8.06
CA ARG A 215 -19.65 -2.28 7.72
C ARG A 215 -18.24 -2.78 7.44
N SER A 216 -17.69 -2.38 6.29
CA SER A 216 -16.40 -2.88 5.81
C SER A 216 -15.52 -1.76 5.29
N TYR A 217 -14.20 -1.93 5.42
CA TYR A 217 -13.20 -1.23 4.63
C TYR A 217 -12.61 -2.17 3.59
N ARG A 218 -12.39 -1.65 2.38
CA ARG A 218 -11.70 -2.38 1.33
C ARG A 218 -10.23 -1.98 1.32
N LEU A 219 -9.35 -2.97 1.32
CA LEU A 219 -7.94 -2.77 1.00
C LEU A 219 -7.74 -2.98 -0.51
N GLN A 220 -7.11 -2.01 -1.17
CA GLN A 220 -6.72 -2.10 -2.57
C GLN A 220 -5.22 -1.85 -2.69
N LEU A 221 -4.51 -2.80 -3.29
CA LEU A 221 -3.07 -2.74 -3.46
C LEU A 221 -2.74 -2.17 -4.84
N ASN A 222 -1.78 -1.24 -4.91
CA ASN A 222 -1.21 -0.75 -6.16
C ASN A 222 0.31 -0.99 -6.10
N SER A 223 0.75 -2.10 -6.67
CA SER A 223 2.13 -2.54 -6.60
C SER A 223 2.51 -3.39 -7.81
N HIS A 224 3.77 -3.26 -8.23
CA HIS A 224 4.40 -4.10 -9.24
C HIS A 224 5.45 -5.04 -8.61
N ALA A 225 5.35 -5.29 -7.31
CA ALA A 225 6.30 -6.15 -6.59
C ALA A 225 6.34 -7.56 -7.22
N GLY A 226 7.56 -8.04 -7.43
CA GLY A 226 7.87 -9.40 -7.88
C GLY A 226 8.65 -10.17 -6.80
N LEU A 227 8.82 -11.46 -7.02
CA LEU A 227 9.69 -12.27 -6.16
C LEU A 227 11.14 -11.81 -6.34
N VAL A 228 11.82 -11.49 -5.23
CA VAL A 228 13.21 -10.98 -5.27
C VAL A 228 14.22 -12.05 -4.86
N LEU A 229 14.10 -12.56 -3.64
CA LEU A 229 15.00 -13.59 -3.11
C LEU A 229 14.30 -14.95 -3.04
N PRO A 230 15.01 -16.06 -3.32
CA PRO A 230 14.48 -17.40 -3.10
C PRO A 230 14.16 -17.61 -1.61
N ARG A 231 13.06 -18.33 -1.34
CA ARG A 231 12.63 -18.64 0.02
C ARG A 231 13.73 -19.37 0.79
N HIS A 232 13.99 -18.95 2.03
CA HIS A 232 15.00 -19.52 2.92
C HIS A 232 16.45 -19.33 2.45
N TRP A 233 16.68 -18.47 1.47
CA TRP A 233 18.04 -18.15 1.04
C TRP A 233 18.65 -17.06 1.91
N LYS A 234 19.52 -17.46 2.83
CA LYS A 234 20.44 -16.58 3.59
C LYS A 234 19.80 -15.26 4.04
N GLU A 235 20.03 -14.16 3.30
CA GLU A 235 19.61 -12.80 3.61
C GLU A 235 18.09 -12.60 3.54
N GLU A 236 17.36 -13.46 2.82
CA GLU A 236 15.91 -13.44 2.71
C GLU A 236 15.22 -13.58 4.07
N ASN A 237 15.89 -14.22 5.03
CA ASN A 237 15.41 -14.32 6.40
C ASN A 237 15.16 -12.94 7.03
N GLY A 238 15.86 -11.88 6.61
CA GLY A 238 15.67 -10.52 7.10
C GLY A 238 14.46 -9.79 6.51
N VAL A 239 13.91 -10.27 5.38
CA VAL A 239 12.76 -9.64 4.70
C VAL A 239 11.63 -10.61 4.35
N PRO A 240 11.23 -11.57 5.20
CA PRO A 240 10.29 -12.62 4.81
C PRO A 240 8.87 -12.10 4.56
N TRP A 241 8.55 -10.90 5.05
CA TRP A 241 7.33 -10.18 4.67
C TRP A 241 7.24 -9.94 3.15
N SER A 242 8.36 -9.88 2.43
CA SER A 242 8.38 -9.69 0.96
C SER A 242 7.81 -10.87 0.18
N ARG A 243 7.53 -11.99 0.84
CA ARG A 243 6.86 -13.15 0.23
C ARG A 243 5.39 -12.86 -0.11
N TYR A 244 4.79 -11.83 0.48
CA TYR A 244 3.36 -11.59 0.46
C TYR A 244 3.02 -10.21 -0.11
N HIS A 245 2.03 -10.15 -1.01
CA HIS A 245 1.37 -8.88 -1.33
C HIS A 245 0.51 -8.40 -0.15
N LEU A 246 -0.09 -9.36 0.56
CA LEU A 246 -0.90 -9.14 1.76
C LEU A 246 -0.82 -10.37 2.66
N ALA A 247 -0.68 -10.14 3.95
CA ALA A 247 -0.90 -11.14 4.98
C ALA A 247 -1.73 -10.48 6.09
N VAL A 248 -2.76 -11.19 6.58
CA VAL A 248 -3.60 -10.73 7.70
C VAL A 248 -3.26 -11.59 8.91
N THR A 249 -2.86 -10.94 9.99
CA THR A 249 -2.49 -11.58 11.26
C THR A 249 -3.38 -11.05 12.38
N GLN A 250 -3.48 -11.82 13.46
CA GLN A 250 -4.06 -11.31 14.69
C GLN A 250 -3.14 -10.23 15.28
N ARG A 251 -3.71 -9.19 15.90
CA ARG A 251 -2.95 -8.10 16.49
C ARG A 251 -2.40 -8.50 17.86
N HIS A 252 -1.08 -8.52 18.01
CA HIS A 252 -0.39 -8.72 19.28
C HIS A 252 0.59 -7.60 19.61
N GLU A 253 0.74 -7.27 20.91
CA GLU A 253 1.66 -6.19 21.35
C GLU A 253 3.13 -6.53 21.08
N ASN A 254 3.49 -7.81 21.14
CA ASN A 254 4.82 -8.31 20.83
C ASN A 254 5.10 -8.44 19.31
N GLU A 255 4.11 -8.13 18.45
CA GLU A 255 4.21 -8.13 16.99
C GLU A 255 3.98 -6.72 16.42
N GLY A 256 4.55 -5.73 17.13
CA GLY A 256 4.42 -4.31 16.81
C GLY A 256 4.99 -3.91 15.44
N VAL A 257 6.08 -4.57 15.02
CA VAL A 257 6.86 -4.25 13.81
C VAL A 257 7.22 -5.52 13.05
N SER A 258 7.37 -5.43 11.73
CA SER A 258 7.74 -6.56 10.84
C SER A 258 9.24 -6.61 10.49
N SER A 259 10.02 -5.66 11.01
CA SER A 259 11.47 -5.51 10.78
C SER A 259 12.07 -4.70 11.94
N SER A 260 13.39 -4.47 11.94
CA SER A 260 14.07 -3.67 12.96
C SER A 260 15.31 -2.97 12.40
N LEU A 261 15.85 -2.00 13.17
CA LEU A 261 17.14 -1.35 12.88
C LEU A 261 18.27 -2.36 12.65
N TYR A 262 18.22 -3.50 13.34
CA TYR A 262 19.32 -4.47 13.39
C TYR A 262 19.36 -5.42 12.20
N VAL A 263 18.22 -5.62 11.52
CA VAL A 263 18.09 -6.57 10.40
C VAL A 263 19.05 -6.25 9.25
N GLN A 264 19.38 -4.97 9.04
CA GLN A 264 20.29 -4.57 7.96
C GLN A 264 21.70 -5.16 8.12
N ASN A 265 22.18 -5.29 9.36
CA ASN A 265 23.54 -5.75 9.65
C ASN A 265 23.61 -7.24 10.01
N ASP A 266 22.47 -7.86 10.35
CA ASP A 266 22.35 -9.31 10.52
C ASP A 266 21.03 -9.83 9.93
N PRO A 267 20.91 -9.88 8.58
CA PRO A 267 19.73 -10.41 7.93
C PRO A 267 19.64 -11.94 8.02
N TRP A 268 20.74 -12.62 8.39
CA TRP A 268 20.79 -14.08 8.49
C TRP A 268 20.13 -14.58 9.78
N GLN A 269 20.29 -13.84 10.88
CA GLN A 269 19.65 -14.08 12.18
C GLN A 269 18.87 -12.84 12.64
N PRO A 270 17.79 -12.48 11.93
CA PRO A 270 17.08 -11.23 12.19
C PRO A 270 16.42 -11.24 13.57
N SER A 271 16.46 -10.11 14.26
CA SER A 271 15.77 -9.95 15.55
C SER A 271 14.24 -9.97 15.43
N VAL A 272 13.70 -9.74 14.23
CA VAL A 272 12.28 -9.87 13.91
C VAL A 272 12.14 -10.68 12.62
N ASN A 273 11.36 -11.76 12.68
CA ASN A 273 11.04 -12.58 11.52
C ASN A 273 9.52 -12.64 11.33
N PHE A 274 9.02 -11.98 10.29
CA PHE A 274 7.58 -11.87 10.01
C PHE A 274 6.87 -13.21 9.85
N GLU A 275 7.55 -14.28 9.42
CA GLU A 275 6.91 -15.61 9.32
C GLU A 275 6.46 -16.13 10.68
N ASN A 276 7.09 -15.70 11.77
CA ASN A 276 6.69 -16.11 13.11
C ASN A 276 5.24 -15.74 13.41
N PHE A 277 4.75 -14.63 12.85
CA PHE A 277 3.38 -14.13 13.05
C PHE A 277 2.34 -15.03 12.38
N LEU A 278 2.75 -15.97 11.51
CA LEU A 278 1.87 -16.86 10.75
C LEU A 278 2.01 -18.33 11.19
N ARG A 279 2.89 -18.62 12.16
CA ARG A 279 3.25 -19.99 12.54
C ARG A 279 2.14 -20.66 13.35
N ASN A 280 1.56 -19.92 14.28
CA ASN A 280 0.46 -20.33 15.17
C ASN A 280 -0.89 -20.45 14.43
N ASP A 281 -1.05 -19.82 13.27
CA ASP A 281 -2.23 -19.94 12.38
C ASP A 281 -3.53 -19.63 13.14
N GLU A 282 -3.54 -18.48 13.82
CA GLU A 282 -4.63 -18.06 14.69
C GLU A 282 -5.93 -17.83 13.91
N SER A 283 -7.03 -17.82 14.64
CA SER A 283 -8.33 -17.44 14.08
C SER A 283 -8.42 -15.94 13.88
N ILE A 284 -8.97 -15.52 12.75
CA ILE A 284 -9.21 -14.10 12.40
C ILE A 284 -10.66 -13.84 12.00
#